data_AF-A0A0B7GVP3-F1
#
_entry.id   AF-A0A0B7GVP3-F1
#
_cell.length_a   1.000
_cell.length_b   1.000
_cell.length_c   1.000
_cell.angle_alpha   90.00
_cell.angle_beta   90.00
_cell.angle_gamma   90.00
#
_symmetry.space_group_name_H-M   'P 1'
#
loop_
_entity.id
_entity.type
_entity.pdbx_description
1 polymer ?
#
loop_
_entity_poly.entity_id
_entity_poly.type
_entity_poly.pdbx_seq_one_letter_code
_entity_poly.pdbx_strand_id
1 'polypeptide(L)'
;MARAVREKFKKPCVTTGNIRDPKIANEILARGDADIIGMGRGLIADPEWVNKVEFDNIPEIRKCISCNIGCAGNRIGINRPIRCTINPAVVEGYNL
;
A
#
# COMPACT_ATOMS: atom_id res chain seq x y z
N MET A 1 -13.02 8.96 -2.38
CA MET A 1 -14.04 8.63 -3.41
C MET A 1 -14.79 7.33 -3.12
N ALA A 2 -14.15 6.29 -2.54
CA ALA A 2 -14.78 5.00 -2.28
C ALA A 2 -16.16 5.09 -1.61
N ARG A 3 -16.30 5.89 -0.54
CA ARG A 3 -17.58 6.10 0.14
C ARG A 3 -18.73 6.54 -0.78
N ALA A 4 -18.52 7.58 -1.58
CA ALA A 4 -19.55 8.10 -2.48
C ALA A 4 -19.96 7.06 -3.54
N VAL A 5 -18.99 6.27 -4.04
CA VAL A 5 -19.25 5.16 -4.97
C VAL A 5 -20.06 4.05 -4.28
N ARG A 6 -19.66 3.66 -3.06
CA ARG A 6 -20.37 2.66 -2.26
C ARG A 6 -21.81 3.08 -1.98
N GLU A 7 -22.03 4.32 -1.57
CA GLU A 7 -23.35 4.88 -1.27
C GLU A 7 -24.26 4.89 -2.50
N LYS A 8 -23.73 5.23 -3.68
CA LYS A 8 -24.50 5.29 -4.92
C LYS A 8 -24.80 3.92 -5.51
N PHE A 9 -23.82 3.02 -5.56
CA PHE A 9 -23.92 1.77 -6.32
C PHE A 9 -24.14 0.53 -5.47
N LYS A 10 -23.99 0.63 -4.14
CA LYS A 10 -24.17 -0.48 -3.19
C LYS A 10 -23.32 -1.72 -3.53
N LYS A 11 -22.11 -1.50 -4.04
CA LYS A 11 -21.13 -2.55 -4.33
C LYS A 11 -19.91 -2.39 -3.42
N PRO A 12 -19.19 -3.49 -3.09
CA PRO A 12 -17.94 -3.41 -2.35
C PRO A 12 -16.96 -2.45 -3.03
N CYS A 13 -16.32 -1.59 -2.26
CA CYS A 13 -15.42 -0.56 -2.72
C CYS A 13 -14.04 -0.71 -2.06
N VAL A 14 -13.00 -0.69 -2.90
CA VAL A 14 -11.61 -0.58 -2.46
C VAL A 14 -11.25 0.90 -2.37
N THR A 15 -10.55 1.30 -1.31
CA THR A 15 -9.90 2.63 -1.26
C THR A 15 -8.39 2.51 -1.22
N THR A 16 -7.72 3.46 -1.84
CA THR A 16 -6.26 3.61 -1.83
C THR A 16 -5.93 5.08 -1.60
N GLY A 17 -4.75 5.39 -1.07
CA GLY A 17 -4.37 6.79 -0.83
C GLY A 17 -3.31 6.99 0.23
N ASN A 18 -2.13 6.39 0.06
CA ASN A 18 -1.02 6.48 1.02
C ASN A 18 -1.37 6.00 2.44
N ILE A 19 -2.32 5.06 2.54
CA ILE A 19 -2.68 4.42 3.79
C ILE A 19 -1.50 3.50 4.17
N ARG A 20 -0.73 3.92 5.16
CA ARG A 20 0.51 3.25 5.62
C ARG A 20 0.52 2.96 7.11
N ASP A 21 -0.42 3.56 7.83
CA ASP A 21 -0.64 3.35 9.25
C ASP A 21 -1.81 2.36 9.41
N PRO A 22 -1.61 1.22 10.08
CA PRO A 22 -2.67 0.25 10.33
C PRO A 22 -3.86 0.85 11.09
N LYS A 23 -3.64 1.84 11.97
CA LYS A 23 -4.72 2.53 12.69
C LYS A 23 -5.63 3.29 11.72
N ILE A 24 -5.04 4.02 10.78
CA ILE A 24 -5.80 4.75 9.74
C ILE A 24 -6.55 3.78 8.82
N ALA A 25 -5.93 2.65 8.46
CA ALA A 25 -6.59 1.59 7.70
C ALA A 25 -7.84 1.07 8.43
N ASN A 26 -7.70 0.76 9.73
CA ASN A 26 -8.81 0.28 10.57
C ASN A 26 -9.90 1.34 10.75
N GLU A 27 -9.55 2.60 10.96
CA GLU A 27 -10.53 3.68 11.07
C GLU A 27 -11.37 3.85 9.80
N ILE A 28 -10.75 3.75 8.63
CA ILE A 28 -11.46 3.83 7.33
C ILE A 28 -12.49 2.71 7.21
N LEU A 29 -12.09 1.47 7.56
CA LEU A 29 -12.97 0.31 7.52
C LEU A 29 -14.10 0.43 8.56
N ALA A 30 -13.77 0.83 9.79
CA ALA A 30 -14.74 0.98 10.88
C ALA A 30 -15.79 2.08 10.61
N ARG A 31 -15.39 3.17 9.95
CA ARG A 31 -16.34 4.21 9.49
C ARG A 31 -17.19 3.77 8.29
N GLY A 32 -16.86 2.62 7.67
CA GLY A 32 -17.50 2.16 6.44
C GLY A 32 -17.18 3.07 5.25
N ASP A 33 -16.06 3.78 5.26
CA ASP A 33 -15.67 4.63 4.12
C ASP A 33 -15.23 3.78 2.90
N ALA A 34 -14.83 2.53 3.14
CA ALA A 34 -14.51 1.50 2.16
C ALA A 34 -14.65 0.11 2.78
N ASP A 35 -14.69 -0.93 1.94
CA ASP A 35 -14.78 -2.33 2.35
C ASP A 35 -13.40 -3.02 2.34
N ILE A 36 -12.48 -2.50 1.52
CA ILE A 36 -11.12 -3.06 1.36
C ILE A 36 -10.10 -1.91 1.29
N ILE A 37 -8.94 -2.10 1.92
CA ILE A 37 -7.79 -1.23 1.78
C ILE A 37 -6.88 -1.78 0.69
N GLY A 38 -6.72 -1.02 -0.40
CA GLY A 38 -5.74 -1.34 -1.43
C GLY A 38 -4.40 -0.65 -1.18
N MET A 39 -3.31 -1.42 -1.23
CA MET A 39 -1.94 -0.91 -1.13
C MET A 39 -1.12 -1.29 -2.36
N GLY A 40 -0.56 -0.27 -3.03
CA GLY A 40 0.46 -0.46 -4.05
C GLY A 40 1.86 -0.21 -3.48
N ARG A 41 2.27 1.06 -3.43
CA ARG A 41 3.62 1.46 -2.96
C ARG A 41 3.97 1.01 -1.55
N GLY A 42 2.98 0.79 -0.68
CA GLY A 42 3.18 0.18 0.65
C GLY A 42 3.82 -1.20 0.53
N LEU A 43 3.24 -2.08 -0.28
CA LEU A 43 3.73 -3.45 -0.48
C LEU A 43 5.04 -3.51 -1.30
N ILE A 44 5.29 -2.54 -2.18
CA ILE A 44 6.60 -2.42 -2.84
C ILE A 44 7.71 -2.09 -1.81
N ALA A 45 7.40 -1.20 -0.86
CA ALA A 45 8.35 -0.87 0.20
C ALA A 45 8.48 -2.00 1.23
N ASP A 46 7.40 -2.70 1.54
CA ASP A 46 7.38 -3.76 2.54
C ASP A 46 6.33 -4.84 2.17
N PRO A 47 6.72 -5.95 1.55
CA PRO A 47 5.79 -7.04 1.23
C PRO A 47 5.21 -7.70 2.48
N GLU A 48 5.96 -7.67 3.59
CA GLU A 48 5.54 -8.22 4.88
C GLU A 48 4.62 -7.27 5.66
N TRP A 49 4.16 -6.16 5.06
CA TRP A 49 3.32 -5.17 5.75
C TRP A 49 2.11 -5.81 6.43
N VAL A 50 1.41 -6.71 5.72
CA VAL A 50 0.20 -7.37 6.23
C VAL A 50 0.54 -8.32 7.38
N ASN A 51 1.55 -9.17 7.19
CA ASN A 51 2.03 -10.10 8.22
C ASN A 51 2.49 -9.35 9.48
N LYS A 52 3.22 -8.25 9.32
CA LYS A 52 3.67 -7.41 10.45
C LYS A 52 2.51 -6.79 11.20
N VAL A 53 1.41 -6.45 10.53
CA VAL A 53 0.20 -5.97 11.20
C VAL A 53 -0.48 -7.11 11.96
N GLU A 54 -0.63 -8.27 11.32
CA GLU A 54 -1.27 -9.44 11.90
C GLU A 54 -0.56 -9.95 13.17
N PHE A 55 0.78 -9.91 13.17
CA PHE A 55 1.62 -10.38 14.27
C PHE A 55 2.14 -9.25 15.19
N ASP A 56 1.49 -8.08 15.21
CA ASP A 56 1.81 -6.92 16.08
C ASP A 56 3.25 -6.37 15.98
N ASN A 57 3.91 -6.58 14.84
CA ASN A 57 5.25 -6.07 14.51
C ASN A 57 5.20 -4.72 13.77
N ILE A 58 4.23 -3.86 14.12
CA ILE A 58 3.98 -2.58 13.44
C ILE A 58 5.21 -1.65 13.39
N PRO A 59 6.06 -1.54 14.45
CA PRO A 59 7.25 -0.71 14.41
C PRO A 59 8.27 -1.11 13.32
N GLU A 60 8.26 -2.37 12.88
CA GLU A 60 9.16 -2.88 11.83
C GLU A 60 8.66 -2.63 10.41
N ILE A 61 7.49 -2.00 10.25
CA ILE A 61 6.94 -1.68 8.94
C ILE A 61 7.86 -0.65 8.24
N ARG A 62 8.40 -1.04 7.09
CA ARG A 62 9.16 -0.15 6.22
C ARG A 62 8.21 0.78 5.46
N LYS A 63 7.87 1.90 6.08
CA LYS A 63 6.91 2.87 5.53
C LYS A 63 7.43 3.52 4.25
N CYS A 64 6.71 3.30 3.13
CA CYS A 64 6.96 4.02 1.88
C CYS A 64 7.00 5.54 2.11
N ILE A 65 7.92 6.23 1.43
CA ILE A 65 8.14 7.68 1.56
C ILE A 65 7.55 8.52 0.41
N SER A 66 6.70 7.93 -0.44
CA SER A 66 6.09 8.62 -1.60
C SER A 66 7.06 9.20 -2.64
N CYS A 67 8.33 8.81 -2.68
CA CYS A 67 9.32 9.46 -3.56
C CYS A 67 9.00 9.37 -5.06
N ASN A 68 8.24 8.36 -5.48
CA ASN A 68 7.92 8.07 -6.89
C ASN A 68 9.13 7.83 -7.81
N ILE A 69 10.36 7.82 -7.31
CA ILE A 69 11.57 7.65 -8.13
C ILE A 69 11.68 6.20 -8.63
N GLY A 70 11.86 5.25 -7.72
CA GLY A 70 12.10 3.85 -8.07
C GLY A 70 10.87 3.12 -8.61
N CYS A 71 9.67 3.52 -8.21
CA CYS A 71 8.44 2.86 -8.61
C CYS A 71 7.85 3.47 -9.89
N ALA A 72 6.99 4.49 -9.76
CA ALA A 72 6.34 5.12 -10.90
C ALA A 72 7.35 5.74 -11.89
N GLY A 73 8.37 6.45 -11.41
CA GLY A 73 9.40 7.07 -12.23
C GLY A 73 10.17 6.05 -13.06
N ASN A 74 10.70 5.00 -12.43
CA ASN A 74 11.47 3.98 -13.13
C ASN A 74 10.59 3.13 -14.07
N ARG A 75 9.39 2.72 -13.62
CA ARG A 75 8.50 1.82 -14.40
C ARG A 75 7.65 2.53 -15.43
N ILE A 76 6.94 3.57 -15.04
CA ILE A 76 6.00 4.29 -15.89
C ILE A 76 6.74 5.38 -16.66
N GLY A 77 7.60 6.14 -15.98
CA GLY A 77 8.31 7.29 -16.58
C GLY A 77 9.34 6.90 -17.64
N ILE A 78 10.11 5.83 -17.41
CA ILE A 78 11.21 5.43 -18.31
C ILE A 78 11.21 3.94 -18.70
N ASN A 79 10.10 3.24 -18.45
CA ASN A 79 9.87 1.86 -18.92
C ASN A 79 10.88 0.80 -18.42
N ARG A 80 11.45 0.95 -17.22
CA ARG A 80 12.39 0.01 -16.58
C ARG A 80 11.70 -0.82 -15.47
N PRO A 81 12.30 -1.92 -14.98
CA PRO A 81 11.72 -2.70 -13.87
C PRO A 81 11.43 -1.85 -12.62
N ILE A 82 10.42 -2.20 -11.85
CA ILE A 82 10.10 -1.49 -10.59
C ILE A 82 11.31 -1.61 -9.64
N ARG A 83 11.59 -0.51 -8.93
CA ARG A 83 12.55 -0.41 -7.83
C ARG A 83 11.90 0.31 -6.65
N CYS A 84 12.59 0.37 -5.51
CA CYS A 84 12.17 1.20 -4.39
C CYS A 84 13.37 1.87 -3.74
N THR A 85 13.25 3.16 -3.41
CA THR A 85 14.33 3.92 -2.78
C THR A 85 14.71 3.39 -1.40
N ILE A 86 13.74 2.83 -0.67
CA ILE A 86 13.97 2.33 0.70
C ILE A 86 13.99 0.80 0.78
N ASN A 87 13.57 0.11 -0.29
CA ASN A 87 13.61 -1.35 -0.36
C ASN A 87 14.48 -1.78 -1.55
N PRO A 88 15.80 -1.96 -1.36
CA PRO A 88 16.70 -2.35 -2.44
C PRO A 88 16.41 -3.76 -2.98
N ALA A 89 15.84 -4.66 -2.16
CA ALA A 89 15.57 -6.05 -2.53
C ALA A 89 14.52 -6.23 -3.64
N VAL A 90 13.78 -5.18 -4.00
CA VAL A 90 12.72 -5.25 -5.04
C VAL A 90 13.23 -5.77 -6.39
N VAL A 91 14.51 -5.56 -6.72
CA VAL A 91 15.09 -6.03 -8.00
C VAL A 91 15.49 -7.50 -8.00
N GLU A 92 15.78 -8.07 -6.84
CA GLU A 92 16.24 -9.46 -6.69
C GLU A 92 15.06 -10.42 -6.51
N GLY A 93 13.89 -9.89 -6.09
CA GLY A 93 12.76 -10.70 -5.65
C GLY A 93 12.99 -11.21 -4.23
N TYR A 94 11.91 -11.57 -3.53
CA TYR A 94 12.01 -12.24 -2.23
C TYR A 94 12.20 -13.73 -2.49
N ASN A 95 13.41 -14.14 -2.86
CA ASN A 95 13.81 -15.53 -2.76
C ASN A 95 14.19 -15.76 -1.29
N LEU A 96 13.18 -16.12 -0.49
CA LEU A 96 13.39 -16.82 0.78
C LEU A 96 13.77 -18.27 0.50
#